data_AF-A0A8J8TFJ1-F1
#
_entry.id   AF-A0A8J8TFJ1-F1
#
_cell.length_a   1.000
_cell.length_b   1.000
_cell.length_c   1.000
_cell.angle_alpha   90.00
_cell.angle_beta   90.00
_cell.angle_gamma   90.00
#
_symmetry.space_group_name_H-M   'P 1'
#
loop_
_entity.id
_entity.type
_entity.pdbx_description
1 polymer ?
#
loop_
_entity_poly.entity_id
_entity_poly.type
_entity_poly.pdbx_seq_one_letter_code
_entity_poly.pdbx_strand_id
1 'polypeptide(L)'
;MSFIDSLARLGEYLPAVTKPKEKPSLGQKLVWSIIAVIVYLIMASTPLYGITSTSFFKNLILEQIIFASTAGTLAQLGIGPI
;
A
#
# COMPACT_ATOMS: atom_id res chain seq x y z
N MET A 1 1.08 27.14 21.22
CA MET A 1 1.38 25.83 20.63
C MET A 1 1.06 25.95 19.16
N SER A 2 2.07 25.86 18.30
CA SER A 2 1.90 26.02 16.86
C SER A 2 1.03 24.89 16.32
N PHE A 3 0.23 25.14 15.28
CA PHE A 3 -0.57 24.11 14.59
C PHE A 3 0.28 22.90 14.15
N ILE A 4 1.55 23.16 13.82
CA ILE A 4 2.56 22.15 13.47
C ILE A 4 2.87 21.23 14.66
N ASP A 5 2.94 21.78 15.87
CA ASP A 5 3.24 21.01 17.09
C ASP A 5 2.10 20.02 17.41
N SER A 6 0.86 20.41 17.14
CA SER A 6 -0.31 19.54 17.30
C SER A 6 -0.34 18.41 16.28
N LEU A 7 0.02 18.68 15.02
CA LEU A 7 0.15 17.64 13.99
C LEU A 7 1.32 16.68 14.26
N ALA A 8 2.45 17.20 14.75
CA ALA A 8 3.60 16.38 15.15
C ALA A 8 3.22 15.38 16.25
N ARG A 9 2.45 15.82 17.26
CA ARG A 9 1.94 14.94 18.32
C ARG A 9 1.00 13.85 17.81
N LEU A 10 0.20 14.12 16.77
CA LEU A 10 -0.64 13.09 16.15
C LEU A 10 0.19 12.06 15.36
N GLY A 11 1.27 12.52 14.72
CA GLY A 11 2.20 11.65 13.99
C GLY A 11 2.89 10.61 14.88
N GLU A 12 3.14 10.92 16.16
CA GLU A 12 3.76 9.99 17.13
C GLU A 12 2.88 8.76 17.42
N TYR A 13 1.56 8.85 17.23
CA TYR A 13 0.64 7.73 17.45
C TYR A 13 0.46 6.85 16.21
N LEU A 14 0.92 7.29 15.04
CA LEU A 14 0.81 6.51 13.81
C LEU A 14 1.94 5.47 13.76
N PRO A 15 1.62 4.17 13.60
CA PRO A 15 2.64 3.14 13.50
C PRO A 15 3.44 3.34 12.21
N ALA A 16 4.71 3.72 12.34
CA ALA A 16 5.63 3.93 11.23
C ALA A 16 6.80 2.94 11.29
N VAL A 17 7.30 2.56 10.12
CA VAL A 17 8.46 1.68 10.00
C VAL A 17 9.74 2.46 10.31
N THR A 18 10.53 2.02 11.29
CA THR A 18 11.84 2.62 11.60
C THR A 18 12.89 2.27 10.56
N LYS A 19 13.84 3.19 10.32
CA LYS A 19 14.99 2.93 9.44
C LYS A 19 15.80 1.73 9.97
N PRO A 20 16.35 0.88 9.08
CA PRO A 20 17.15 -0.26 9.51
C PRO A 20 18.41 0.22 10.25
N LYS A 21 18.76 -0.49 11.35
CA LYS A 21 19.92 -0.16 12.20
C LYS A 21 21.24 -0.27 11.43
N GLU A 22 21.34 -1.25 10.53
CA GLU A 22 22.48 -1.47 9.67
C GLU A 22 22.06 -1.36 8.20
N LYS A 23 22.97 -0.89 7.35
CA LYS A 23 22.71 -0.77 5.92
C LYS A 23 22.65 -2.18 5.32
N PRO A 24 21.50 -2.63 4.78
CA PRO A 24 21.40 -3.95 4.20
C PRO A 24 22.26 -4.05 2.95
N SER A 25 22.86 -5.22 2.73
CA SER A 25 23.63 -5.51 1.52
C SER A 25 22.72 -5.52 0.29
N LEU A 26 23.30 -5.42 -0.92
CA LEU A 26 22.52 -5.42 -2.17
C LEU A 26 21.67 -6.70 -2.31
N GLY A 27 22.23 -7.85 -1.94
CA GLY A 27 21.52 -9.13 -1.97
C GLY A 27 20.33 -9.16 -1.00
N GLN A 28 20.50 -8.64 0.23
CA GLN A 28 19.40 -8.56 1.19
C GLN A 28 18.27 -7.64 0.70
N LYS A 29 18.61 -6.48 0.12
CA LYS A 29 17.62 -5.57 -0.47
C LYS A 29 16.81 -6.27 -1.56
N LEU A 30 17.48 -7.02 -2.43
CA LEU A 30 16.82 -7.76 -3.52
C LEU A 30 15.84 -8.80 -2.99
N VAL A 31 16.24 -9.57 -1.97
CA VAL A 31 15.37 -10.57 -1.32
C VAL A 31 14.12 -9.90 -0.73
N TRP A 32 14.29 -8.80 0.01
CA TRP A 32 13.16 -8.07 0.59
C TRP A 32 12.23 -7.47 -0.47
N SER A 33 12.76 -6.95 -1.57
CA SER A 33 11.96 -6.45 -2.69
C SER A 33 11.14 -7.59 -3.34
N ILE A 34 11.75 -8.76 -3.56
CA ILE A 34 11.05 -9.92 -4.13
C ILE A 34 9.91 -10.36 -3.19
N ILE A 35 10.18 -10.45 -1.88
CA ILE A 35 9.16 -10.80 -0.89
C ILE A 35 8.00 -9.80 -0.93
N ALA A 36 8.29 -8.50 -0.96
CA ALA A 36 7.25 -7.46 -1.03
C ALA A 36 6.38 -7.59 -2.29
N VAL A 37 6.99 -7.88 -3.45
CA VAL A 37 6.27 -8.12 -4.70
C VAL A 37 5.37 -9.35 -4.61
N ILE A 38 5.85 -10.45 -4.03
CA ILE A 38 5.05 -11.67 -3.85
C ILE A 38 3.81 -11.38 -2.97
N VAL A 39 4.00 -10.67 -1.85
CA VAL A 39 2.89 -10.28 -0.97
C VAL A 39 1.88 -9.42 -1.73
N TYR A 40 2.36 -8.45 -2.51
CA TYR A 40 1.50 -7.61 -3.33
C TYR A 40 0.67 -8.43 -4.35
N LEU A 41 1.28 -9.41 -5.02
CA LEU A 41 0.56 -10.28 -5.97
C LEU A 41 -0.53 -11.11 -5.30
N ILE A 42 -0.27 -11.61 -4.09
CA ILE A 42 -1.27 -12.35 -3.30
C ILE A 42 -2.43 -11.43 -2.94
N MET A 43 -2.15 -10.21 -2.47
CA MET A 43 -3.18 -9.22 -2.17
C MET A 43 -4.00 -8.85 -3.41
N ALA A 44 -3.34 -8.63 -4.55
CA ALA A 44 -3.99 -8.30 -5.81
C ALA A 44 -4.86 -9.44 -6.36
N SER A 45 -4.63 -10.68 -5.95
CA SER A 45 -5.43 -11.85 -6.35
C SER A 45 -6.54 -12.21 -5.35
N THR A 46 -6.49 -11.65 -4.14
CA THR A 46 -7.42 -12.01 -3.05
C THR A 46 -8.65 -11.10 -3.10
N PRO A 47 -9.87 -11.64 -3.32
CA PRO A 47 -11.07 -10.83 -3.43
C PRO A 47 -11.40 -10.17 -2.09
N LEU A 48 -11.87 -8.92 -2.17
CA LEU A 48 -12.33 -8.18 -1.01
C LEU A 48 -13.64 -8.80 -0.49
N TYR A 49 -13.85 -8.81 0.81
CA TYR A 49 -15.09 -9.35 1.38
C TYR A 49 -16.25 -8.35 1.20
N GLY A 50 -17.44 -8.85 0.85
CA GLY A 50 -18.67 -8.05 0.79
C GLY A 50 -18.97 -7.33 -0.54
N ILE A 51 -18.16 -7.53 -1.58
CA ILE A 51 -18.43 -6.99 -2.93
C ILE A 51 -19.42 -7.85 -3.71
N THR A 52 -20.61 -7.31 -3.98
CA THR A 52 -21.68 -7.99 -4.74
C THR A 52 -21.77 -7.55 -6.21
N SER A 53 -21.10 -6.45 -6.60
CA SER A 53 -21.15 -5.91 -7.96
C SER A 53 -19.85 -5.23 -8.37
N THR A 54 -19.09 -5.86 -9.25
CA THR A 54 -17.86 -5.32 -9.87
C THR A 54 -18.13 -4.29 -10.97
N SER A 55 -19.39 -4.14 -11.40
CA SER A 55 -19.79 -3.24 -12.49
C SER A 55 -19.46 -1.77 -12.21
N PHE A 56 -19.55 -1.33 -10.95
CA PHE A 56 -19.23 0.05 -10.55
C PHE A 56 -17.77 0.44 -10.83
N PHE A 57 -16.85 -0.53 -10.70
CA PHE A 57 -15.42 -0.28 -10.88
C PHE A 57 -14.95 -0.28 -12.34
N LYS A 58 -15.85 -0.60 -13.28
CA LYS A 58 -15.52 -0.66 -14.71
C LYS A 58 -15.18 0.72 -15.30
N ASN A 59 -15.61 1.80 -14.64
CA ASN A 59 -15.29 3.17 -15.03
C ASN A 59 -13.90 3.65 -14.56
N LEU A 60 -13.20 2.88 -13.71
CA LEU A 60 -11.95 3.28 -13.06
C LEU A 60 -10.72 2.59 -13.68
N ILE A 61 -10.74 2.27 -14.97
CA ILE A 61 -9.64 1.54 -15.63
C ILE A 61 -8.34 2.37 -15.61
N LEU A 62 -8.43 3.69 -15.84
CA LEU A 62 -7.25 4.56 -15.84
C LEU A 62 -6.61 4.65 -14.44
N GLU A 63 -7.43 4.75 -13.39
CA GLU A 63 -6.96 4.76 -12.01
C GLU A 63 -6.23 3.46 -11.66
N GLN A 64 -6.78 2.31 -12.10
CA GLN A 64 -6.16 1.01 -11.90
C GLN A 64 -4.77 0.89 -12.56
N ILE A 65 -4.60 1.49 -13.74
CA ILE A 65 -3.31 1.49 -14.44
C ILE A 65 -2.31 2.40 -13.73
N ILE A 66 -2.70 3.64 -13.39
CA ILE A 66 -1.79 4.63 -12.80
C ILE A 66 -1.39 4.25 -11.38
N PHE A 67 -2.35 3.82 -10.57
CA PHE A 67 -2.11 3.49 -9.16
C PHE A 67 -1.71 2.04 -8.93
N ALA A 68 -1.59 1.24 -10.00
CA ALA A 68 -1.41 -0.21 -9.90
C ALA A 68 -2.44 -0.78 -8.92
N SER A 69 -3.72 -0.53 -9.19
CA SER A 69 -4.80 -0.97 -8.34
C SER A 69 -5.64 -2.04 -9.03
N THR A 70 -6.27 -2.92 -8.26
CA THR A 70 -7.09 -4.01 -8.81
C THR A 70 -8.45 -3.99 -8.12
N ALA A 71 -9.48 -3.56 -8.84
CA ALA A 71 -10.79 -3.37 -8.24
C ALA A 71 -11.39 -4.68 -7.71
N GLY A 72 -11.92 -4.61 -6.48
CA GLY A 72 -12.52 -5.77 -5.82
C GLY A 72 -11.52 -6.74 -5.20
N THR A 73 -10.25 -6.35 -5.04
CA THR A 73 -9.25 -7.13 -4.30
C THR A 73 -8.67 -6.32 -3.16
N LEU A 74 -7.82 -6.94 -2.32
CA LEU A 74 -7.13 -6.22 -1.24
C LEU A 74 -6.22 -5.09 -1.76
N ALA A 75 -5.87 -5.10 -3.04
CA ALA A 75 -5.07 -4.07 -3.71
C ALA A 75 -5.93 -3.02 -4.45
N GLN A 76 -7.19 -2.81 -4.07
CA GLN A 76 -8.11 -1.92 -4.79
C GLN A 76 -7.69 -0.44 -4.86
N LEU A 77 -6.96 0.06 -3.87
CA LEU A 77 -6.47 1.45 -3.85
C LEU A 77 -5.05 1.59 -4.43
N GLY A 78 -4.33 0.48 -4.59
CA GLY A 78 -2.94 0.49 -5.05
C GLY A 78 -2.07 1.43 -4.21
N ILE A 79 -1.31 2.31 -4.88
CA ILE A 79 -0.47 3.34 -4.23
C ILE A 79 -1.20 4.65 -3.90
N GLY A 80 -2.50 4.77 -4.17
CA GLY A 80 -3.26 6.03 -4.02
C GLY A 80 -3.20 6.70 -2.64
N PRO A 81 -3.13 5.98 -1.51
CA PRO A 81 -3.07 6.60 -0.18
C PRO A 81 -1.70 7.11 0.29
N ILE A 82 -0.61 6.79 -0.42
CA ILE A 82 0.77 7.17 -0.07
C ILE A 82 1.06 8.58 -0.56
#